data_AF-A0A1Y3MZD9-F1
#
_entry.id   AF-A0A1Y3MZD9-F1
#
_cell.length_a   1.000
_cell.length_b   1.000
_cell.length_c   1.000
_cell.angle_alpha   90.00
_cell.angle_beta   90.00
_cell.angle_gamma   90.00
#
_symmetry.space_group_name_H-M   'P 1'
#
loop_
_entity.id
_entity.type
_entity.pdbx_description
1 polymer ?
#
loop_
_entity_poly.entity_id
_entity_poly.type
_entity_poly.pdbx_seq_one_letter_code
_entity_poly.pdbx_strand_id
1 'polypeptide(L)'
;MNFKTIFTIFALAFACSVKASPIIQCSDSNALFLEWNSTYSCLLPVSKFYSSESEHCIKVFNDRNLDGNSQGNVFCVVQEETSIPTCIRSKNSYNSNYCNYYLKAMADFKGMDIKSI
;
A
#
# COMPACT_ATOMS: atom_id res chain seq x y z
N MET A 1 -64.85 11.91 7.19
CA MET A 1 -63.59 12.29 7.87
C MET A 1 -62.87 11.04 8.36
N ASN A 2 -61.57 10.96 8.07
CA ASN A 2 -60.51 10.17 8.73
C ASN A 2 -60.47 8.63 8.53
N PHE A 3 -59.76 8.18 7.50
CA PHE A 3 -58.99 6.94 7.57
C PHE A 3 -57.52 7.28 7.30
N LYS A 4 -56.72 7.30 8.36
CA LYS A 4 -55.30 7.65 8.34
C LYS A 4 -54.48 6.45 7.87
N THR A 5 -53.88 6.62 6.70
CA THR A 5 -52.48 6.30 6.34
C THR A 5 -51.77 5.18 7.11
N ILE A 6 -51.48 4.07 6.43
CA ILE A 6 -50.32 3.21 6.78
C ILE A 6 -49.59 2.87 5.48
N PHE A 7 -48.62 3.72 5.12
CA PHE A 7 -47.58 3.40 4.14
C PHE A 7 -46.46 2.69 4.90
N THR A 8 -46.43 1.37 4.87
CA THR A 8 -45.29 0.60 5.41
C THR A 8 -44.26 0.44 4.30
N ILE A 9 -43.34 1.39 4.22
CA ILE A 9 -42.19 1.33 3.32
C ILE A 9 -41.20 0.34 3.93
N PHE A 10 -40.96 -0.78 3.24
CA PHE A 10 -39.84 -1.67 3.52
C PHE A 10 -38.54 -0.89 3.31
N ALA A 11 -37.89 -0.50 4.40
CA ALA A 11 -36.53 0.00 4.37
C ALA A 11 -35.61 -1.17 4.00
N LEU A 12 -35.22 -1.28 2.72
CA LEU A 12 -34.07 -2.08 2.33
C LEU A 12 -32.83 -1.42 2.95
N ALA A 13 -32.36 -1.99 4.05
CA ALA A 13 -31.04 -1.71 4.58
C ALA A 13 -30.00 -2.28 3.58
N PHE A 14 -29.62 -1.46 2.59
CA PHE A 14 -28.35 -1.66 1.90
C PHE A 14 -27.23 -1.36 2.91
N ALA A 15 -26.85 -2.36 3.69
CA ALA A 15 -25.53 -2.41 4.31
C ALA A 15 -24.51 -2.71 3.19
N CYS A 16 -24.36 -1.77 2.25
CA CYS A 16 -23.15 -1.72 1.47
C CYS A 16 -22.05 -1.32 2.47
N SER A 17 -21.37 -2.31 3.02
CA SER A 17 -20.03 -2.12 3.55
C SER A 17 -19.19 -1.58 2.39
N VAL A 18 -19.18 -0.25 2.22
CA VAL A 18 -18.14 0.40 1.45
C VAL A 18 -16.86 0.07 2.22
N LYS A 19 -16.12 -0.94 1.77
CA LYS A 19 -14.69 -0.98 2.02
C LYS A 19 -14.19 0.31 1.38
N ALA A 20 -14.15 1.39 2.14
CA ALA A 20 -13.51 2.62 1.73
C ALA A 20 -12.12 2.20 1.27
N SER A 21 -11.89 2.30 -0.03
CA SER A 21 -10.69 1.76 -0.63
C SER A 21 -9.49 2.45 0.02
N PRO A 22 -8.44 1.73 0.44
CA PRO A 22 -7.23 2.31 1.01
C PRO A 22 -6.41 3.00 -0.10
N ILE A 23 -7.00 3.95 -0.82
CA ILE A 23 -6.38 4.68 -1.95
C ILE A 23 -5.98 6.10 -1.50
N ILE A 24 -6.35 6.49 -0.27
CA ILE A 24 -6.23 7.87 0.19
C ILE A 24 -4.76 8.21 0.52
N GLN A 25 -3.97 7.29 1.10
CA GLN A 25 -2.58 7.61 1.46
C GLN A 25 -1.65 7.54 0.25
N CYS A 26 -1.86 6.61 -0.68
CA CYS A 26 -1.09 6.53 -1.92
C CYS A 26 -1.39 7.63 -2.95
N SER A 27 -2.36 8.50 -2.66
CA SER A 27 -2.62 9.69 -3.48
C SER A 27 -1.69 10.87 -3.14
N ASP A 28 -0.79 10.75 -2.14
CA ASP A 28 0.25 11.76 -1.87
C ASP A 28 1.23 11.86 -3.04
N SER A 29 1.58 13.09 -3.44
CA SER A 29 2.58 13.39 -4.49
C SER A 29 3.96 12.74 -4.29
N ASN A 30 4.28 12.32 -3.06
CA ASN A 30 5.55 11.68 -2.72
C ASN A 30 5.42 10.18 -2.47
N ALA A 31 4.24 9.57 -2.71
CA ALA A 31 4.06 8.14 -2.60
C ALA A 31 4.68 7.41 -3.80
N LEU A 32 5.23 6.24 -3.56
CA LEU A 32 5.63 5.30 -4.59
C LEU A 32 4.61 4.19 -4.69
N PHE A 33 3.81 4.22 -5.75
CA PHE A 33 2.89 3.13 -6.07
C PHE A 33 3.59 2.09 -6.95
N LEU A 34 3.75 0.87 -6.46
CA LEU A 34 4.26 -0.27 -7.22
C LEU A 34 3.10 -1.19 -7.59
N GLU A 35 2.99 -1.55 -8.86
CA GLU A 35 1.92 -2.44 -9.35
C GLU A 35 2.47 -3.37 -10.41
N TRP A 36 2.04 -4.63 -10.36
CA TRP A 36 2.23 -5.60 -11.41
C TRP A 36 1.01 -6.53 -11.48
N ASN A 37 0.31 -6.51 -12.61
CA ASN A 37 -1.02 -7.12 -12.76
C ASN A 37 -1.99 -6.61 -11.69
N SER A 38 -2.65 -7.48 -10.93
CA SER A 38 -3.55 -7.11 -9.82
C SER A 38 -2.83 -7.05 -8.46
N THR A 39 -1.50 -7.16 -8.44
CA THR A 39 -0.71 -7.04 -7.21
C THR A 39 -0.18 -5.62 -7.08
N TYR A 40 -0.40 -4.98 -5.94
CA TYR A 40 0.06 -3.62 -5.69
C TYR A 40 0.63 -3.43 -4.29
N SER A 41 1.46 -2.41 -4.16
CA SER A 41 1.97 -1.92 -2.89
C SER A 41 2.13 -0.41 -2.93
N CYS A 42 1.54 0.28 -1.95
CA CYS A 42 1.86 1.66 -1.68
C CYS A 42 3.08 1.77 -0.77
N LEU A 43 4.02 2.63 -1.11
CA LEU A 43 5.11 2.99 -0.24
C LEU A 43 5.16 4.50 0.00
N LEU A 44 5.33 4.91 1.25
CA LEU A 44 5.49 6.30 1.64
C LEU A 44 6.92 6.57 2.11
N PRO A 45 7.42 7.81 1.99
CA PRO A 45 8.72 8.18 2.55
C PRO A 45 8.78 7.85 4.05
N VAL A 46 9.93 7.37 4.54
CA VAL A 46 10.09 6.99 5.97
C VAL A 46 9.71 8.11 6.94
N SER A 47 9.85 9.37 6.54
CA SER A 47 9.47 10.55 7.32
C SER A 47 7.96 10.65 7.62
N LYS A 48 7.13 9.83 6.95
CA LYS A 48 5.68 9.74 7.19
C LYS A 48 5.33 8.74 8.29
N PHE A 49 6.30 7.96 8.77
CA PHE A 49 6.11 6.96 9.82
C PHE A 49 6.73 7.43 11.12
N TYR A 50 6.11 7.05 12.23
CA TYR A 50 6.62 7.38 13.57
C TYR A 50 7.95 6.67 13.87
N SER A 51 8.10 5.43 13.42
CA SER A 51 9.32 4.63 13.51
C SER A 51 9.45 3.73 12.29
N SER A 52 10.66 3.55 11.77
CA SER A 52 10.95 2.59 10.70
C SER A 52 11.07 1.15 11.21
N GLU A 53 11.31 0.96 12.51
CA GLU A 53 11.53 -0.37 13.10
C GLU A 53 10.28 -1.24 13.06
N SER A 54 9.11 -0.60 13.14
CA SER A 54 7.79 -1.26 13.06
C SER A 54 7.29 -1.44 11.63
N GLU A 55 8.00 -0.94 10.62
CA GLU A 55 7.54 -0.94 9.23
C GLU A 55 8.42 -1.76 8.31
N HIS A 56 7.92 -2.13 7.14
CA HIS A 56 8.74 -2.78 6.11
C HIS A 56 9.30 -1.70 5.19
N CYS A 57 10.56 -1.31 5.41
CA CYS A 57 11.21 -0.24 4.65
C CYS A 57 12.26 -0.77 3.66
N ILE A 58 12.36 -0.10 2.51
CA ILE A 58 13.33 -0.35 1.46
C ILE A 58 13.96 0.97 1.01
N LYS A 59 15.19 0.90 0.50
CA LYS A 59 15.83 2.01 -0.18
C LYS A 59 15.58 1.89 -1.69
N VAL A 60 15.06 2.93 -2.31
CA VAL A 60 14.71 2.99 -3.74
C VAL A 60 15.67 3.92 -4.48
N PHE A 61 16.14 3.48 -5.65
CA PHE A 61 17.01 4.21 -6.55
C PHE A 61 16.29 4.37 -7.89
N ASN A 62 16.06 5.61 -8.32
CA ASN A 62 15.26 5.93 -9.51
C ASN A 62 15.98 5.65 -10.84
N ASP A 63 17.28 5.35 -10.80
CA ASP A 63 18.08 5.02 -11.98
C ASP A 63 18.87 3.75 -11.70
N ARG A 64 18.65 2.74 -12.56
CA ARG A 64 19.30 1.41 -12.46
C ARG A 64 20.80 1.45 -12.71
N ASN A 65 21.34 2.51 -13.30
CA ASN A 65 22.75 2.63 -13.67
C ASN A 65 23.58 3.44 -12.67
N LEU A 66 22.98 3.84 -11.54
CA LEU A 66 23.70 4.59 -10.54
C LEU A 66 24.60 3.65 -9.73
N ASP A 67 25.90 3.73 -10.03
CA ASP A 67 26.97 3.26 -9.15
C ASP A 67 26.68 3.69 -7.70
N GLY A 68 27.07 2.84 -6.74
CA GLY A 68 26.66 2.85 -5.33
C GLY A 68 26.83 4.13 -4.49
N ASN A 69 27.18 5.26 -5.12
CA ASN A 69 27.26 6.60 -4.55
C ASN A 69 25.96 7.42 -4.64
N SER A 70 24.91 6.90 -5.27
CA SER A 70 23.64 7.65 -5.36
C SER A 70 22.82 7.52 -4.09
N GLN A 71 22.32 8.66 -3.59
CA GLN A 71 21.48 8.71 -2.39
C GLN A 71 20.09 8.17 -2.73
N GLY A 72 19.92 6.85 -2.56
CA GLY A 72 18.60 6.22 -2.63
C GLY A 72 17.68 6.74 -1.52
N ASN A 73 16.39 6.85 -1.82
CA ASN A 73 15.38 7.35 -0.90
C ASN A 73 14.76 6.18 -0.13
N VAL A 74 14.51 6.36 1.17
CA VAL A 74 13.89 5.31 1.99
C VAL A 74 12.38 5.45 1.97
N PHE A 75 11.71 4.37 1.58
CA PHE A 75 10.26 4.24 1.58
C PHE A 75 9.84 3.03 2.40
N CYS A 76 8.68 3.11 3.04
CA CYS A 76 8.11 2.00 3.80
C CYS A 76 6.73 1.64 3.28
N VAL A 77 6.42 0.35 3.30
CA VAL A 77 5.13 -0.19 2.86
C VAL A 77 4.03 0.29 3.79
N VAL A 78 2.95 0.82 3.20
CA VAL A 78 1.72 1.09 3.95
C VAL A 78 0.93 -0.23 4.05
N GLN A 79 0.83 -0.78 5.25
CA GLN A 79 0.32 -2.14 5.48
C GLN A 79 -1.15 -2.30 5.08
N GLU A 80 -1.94 -1.23 5.20
CA GLU A 80 -3.35 -1.18 4.80
C GLU A 80 -3.53 -0.99 3.29
N GLU A 81 -2.50 -0.50 2.58
CA GLU A 81 -2.52 -0.15 1.16
C GLU A 81 -1.58 -1.06 0.33
N THR A 82 -1.57 -2.36 0.65
CA THR A 82 -0.89 -3.37 -0.17
C THR A 82 -1.70 -4.65 -0.31
N SER A 83 -1.68 -5.24 -1.50
CA SER A 83 -2.26 -6.56 -1.75
C SER A 83 -1.29 -7.71 -1.44
N ILE A 84 -0.03 -7.43 -1.03
CA ILE A 84 1.04 -8.42 -0.85
C ILE A 84 1.01 -8.93 0.59
N PRO A 85 0.52 -10.16 0.86
CA PRO A 85 0.34 -10.62 2.25
C PRO A 85 1.66 -10.79 3.01
N THR A 86 2.77 -11.00 2.29
CA THR A 86 4.11 -11.12 2.88
C THR A 86 4.70 -9.78 3.33
N CYS A 87 4.11 -8.65 2.92
CA CYS A 87 4.53 -7.30 3.32
C CYS A 87 3.75 -6.73 4.52
N ILE A 88 2.71 -7.42 4.99
CA ILE A 88 1.85 -6.93 6.08
C ILE A 88 2.29 -7.57 7.39
N ARG A 89 2.98 -6.83 8.26
CA ARG A 89 3.60 -7.37 9.49
C ARG A 89 2.60 -7.96 10.47
N SER A 90 1.37 -7.46 10.47
CA SER A 90 0.28 -8.00 11.30
C SER A 90 -0.29 -9.34 10.81
N LYS A 91 0.05 -9.80 9.59
CA LYS A 91 -0.40 -11.09 9.07
C LYS A 91 0.61 -12.20 9.37
N ASN A 92 0.10 -13.40 9.65
CA ASN A 92 0.92 -14.62 9.79
C ASN A 92 1.75 -14.95 8.55
N SER A 93 1.34 -14.45 7.38
CA SER A 93 2.07 -14.60 6.11
C SER A 93 3.26 -13.66 5.97
N TYR A 94 3.47 -12.72 6.90
CA TYR A 94 4.58 -11.77 6.83
C TYR A 94 5.92 -12.48 6.67
N ASN A 95 6.70 -12.03 5.70
CA ASN A 95 8.05 -12.51 5.49
C ASN A 95 8.85 -11.41 4.79
N SER A 96 9.83 -10.85 5.51
CA SER A 96 10.64 -9.72 5.01
C SER A 96 11.31 -10.04 3.68
N ASN A 97 11.89 -11.25 3.52
CA ASN A 97 12.56 -11.65 2.29
C ASN A 97 11.59 -11.72 1.13
N TYR A 98 10.43 -12.36 1.30
CA TYR A 98 9.41 -12.43 0.23
C TYR A 98 8.81 -11.08 -0.09
N CYS A 99 8.59 -10.21 0.90
CA CYS A 99 8.19 -8.84 0.63
C CYS A 99 9.22 -8.11 -0.25
N ASN A 100 10.51 -8.18 0.11
CA ASN A 100 11.59 -7.59 -0.67
C ASN A 100 11.63 -8.15 -2.11
N TYR A 101 11.45 -9.46 -2.30
CA TYR A 101 11.41 -10.05 -3.64
C TYR A 101 10.26 -9.50 -4.50
N TYR A 102 9.05 -9.37 -3.95
CA TYR A 102 7.93 -8.78 -4.69
C TYR A 102 8.18 -7.30 -5.00
N LEU A 103 8.60 -6.51 -4.01
CA LEU A 103 8.90 -5.10 -4.21
C LEU A 103 10.01 -4.91 -5.26
N LYS A 104 11.03 -5.77 -5.25
CA LYS A 104 12.15 -5.72 -6.19
C LYS A 104 11.68 -6.03 -7.61
N ALA A 105 10.92 -7.09 -7.80
CA ALA A 105 10.36 -7.42 -9.11
C ALA A 105 9.49 -6.28 -9.66
N MET A 106 8.62 -5.68 -8.85
CA MET A 106 7.76 -4.57 -9.29
C MET A 106 8.54 -3.29 -9.57
N ALA A 107 9.52 -2.94 -8.74
CA ALA A 107 10.39 -1.80 -8.95
C ALA A 107 11.25 -1.97 -10.21
N ASP A 108 11.75 -3.18 -10.44
CA ASP A 108 12.44 -3.55 -11.66
C ASP A 108 11.53 -3.29 -12.85
N PHE A 109 10.27 -3.74 -12.89
CA PHE A 109 9.37 -3.42 -14.02
C PHE A 109 9.22 -1.92 -14.30
N LYS A 110 9.40 -1.05 -13.30
CA LYS A 110 9.32 0.41 -13.44
C LYS A 110 10.64 1.11 -13.76
N GLY A 111 11.73 0.37 -13.97
CA GLY A 111 13.03 1.00 -14.26
C GLY A 111 13.76 1.49 -13.01
N MET A 112 13.41 1.00 -11.82
CA MET A 112 14.05 1.37 -10.56
C MET A 112 14.88 0.21 -10.01
N ASP A 113 15.79 0.51 -9.09
CA ASP A 113 16.47 -0.47 -8.24
C ASP A 113 16.03 -0.29 -6.79
N ILE A 114 16.00 -1.37 -6.01
CA ILE A 114 15.71 -1.30 -4.57
C ILE A 114 16.68 -2.17 -3.78
N LYS A 115 16.95 -1.76 -2.54
CA LYS A 115 17.77 -2.52 -1.59
C LYS A 115 17.08 -2.56 -0.23
N SER A 116 17.23 -3.68 0.47
CA SER A 116 16.85 -3.78 1.88
C SER A 116 17.74 -2.84 2.74
N ILE A 117 17.22 -2.43 3.89
CA ILE A 117 17.90 -1.56 4.86
C ILE A 117 18.29 -2.37 6.09
#